data_AF-A0A9E1QGT2-F1
#
_entry.id   AF-A0A9E1QGT2-F1
#
_cell.length_a   1.000
_cell.length_b   1.000
_cell.length_c   1.000
_cell.angle_alpha   90.00
_cell.angle_beta   90.00
_cell.angle_gamma   90.00
#
_symmetry.space_group_name_H-M   'P 1'
#
loop_
_entity.id
_entity.type
_entity.pdbx_description
1 polymer ?
#
loop_
_entity_poly.entity_id
_entity_poly.type
_entity_poly.pdbx_seq_one_letter_code
_entity_poly.pdbx_strand_id
1 'polypeptide(L)'
;MNARLHVRTFLFHCLALVLVVAYVNTFVLWREIGYAFGRGIRDGMPFIAVAALVLGVIIYVGVKARRGTLSIAWPWIAAAVIFAVVGLASTDPAFPAKRIHVPQYVILAIVLHFSIRASERTALTLLFVFFAVAAYGVHDEFLQGLHPRRTFGLRDMFVNACGAAAGISLVRALVPGCRGLLLEIGPPAVRLGVIAAFVLAIGGVFLFALAGTAYRADILPYWSVLPALAGALALAVAGERLSLRGDRLAVRALVFVCLLYAVHPLVINVALLDFA
;
A
#
# COMPACT_ATOMS: atom_id res chain seq x y z
N MET A 1 21.74 20.36 -3.34
CA MET A 1 20.28 20.28 -3.02
C MET A 1 19.65 18.88 -3.21
N ASN A 2 20.34 17.88 -3.80
CA ASN A 2 19.77 16.55 -4.07
C ASN A 2 19.81 15.54 -2.90
N ALA A 3 20.85 15.56 -2.05
CA ALA A 3 21.01 14.57 -0.97
C ALA A 3 19.83 14.55 0.02
N ARG A 4 19.33 15.71 0.45
CA ARG A 4 18.20 15.82 1.40
C ARG A 4 16.90 15.20 0.87
N LEU A 5 16.70 15.16 -0.44
CA LEU A 5 15.49 14.55 -1.01
C LEU A 5 15.57 13.02 -0.98
N HIS A 6 16.73 12.45 -1.34
CA HIS A 6 16.95 11.01 -1.28
C HIS A 6 16.80 10.49 0.15
N VAL A 7 17.33 11.25 1.13
CA VAL A 7 17.13 10.95 2.55
C VAL A 7 15.65 10.98 2.93
N ARG A 8 14.89 12.01 2.52
CA ARG A 8 13.45 12.07 2.80
C ARG A 8 12.73 10.85 2.22
N THR A 9 12.87 10.59 0.93
CA THR A 9 12.19 9.45 0.30
C THR A 9 12.55 8.15 1.01
N PHE A 10 13.83 7.91 1.26
CA PHE A 10 14.30 6.74 2.01
C PHE A 10 13.65 6.63 3.41
N LEU A 11 13.64 7.71 4.20
CA LEU A 11 13.02 7.71 5.53
C LEU A 11 11.53 7.38 5.49
N PHE A 12 10.79 7.87 4.48
CA PHE A 12 9.38 7.52 4.31
C PHE A 12 9.18 6.04 3.91
N HIS A 13 10.13 5.43 3.18
CA HIS A 13 10.08 4.00 2.89
C HIS A 13 10.40 3.16 4.13
N CYS A 14 11.38 3.57 4.94
CA CYS A 14 11.63 2.97 6.24
C CYS A 14 10.40 3.08 7.14
N LEU A 15 9.75 4.24 7.18
CA LEU A 15 8.50 4.44 7.92
C LEU A 15 7.38 3.54 7.39
N ALA A 16 7.22 3.42 6.07
CA ALA A 16 6.24 2.51 5.46
C ALA A 16 6.50 1.05 5.86
N LEU A 17 7.75 0.60 5.84
CA LEU A 17 8.14 -0.74 6.28
C LEU A 17 7.83 -0.95 7.77
N VAL A 18 8.19 0.02 8.63
CA VAL A 18 7.90 -0.03 10.07
C VAL A 18 6.40 -0.06 10.33
N LEU A 19 5.60 0.71 9.57
CA LEU A 19 4.14 0.67 9.67
C LEU A 19 3.61 -0.71 9.30
N VAL A 20 4.06 -1.33 8.22
CA VAL A 20 3.63 -2.68 7.84
C VAL A 20 4.01 -3.70 8.92
N VAL A 21 5.22 -3.64 9.47
CA VAL A 21 5.62 -4.51 10.60
C VAL A 21 4.71 -4.26 11.81
N ALA A 22 4.38 -3.01 12.12
CA ALA A 22 3.43 -2.68 13.18
C ALA A 22 2.03 -3.24 12.89
N TYR A 23 1.57 -3.17 11.63
CA TYR A 23 0.27 -3.67 11.18
C TYR A 23 0.15 -5.19 11.38
N VAL A 24 1.16 -5.96 10.97
CA VAL A 24 1.25 -7.40 11.20
C VAL A 24 1.12 -7.73 12.69
N ASN A 25 1.77 -6.94 13.55
CA ASN A 25 1.82 -7.14 15.00
C ASN A 25 0.61 -6.57 15.76
N THR A 26 -0.29 -5.83 15.09
CA THR A 26 -1.44 -5.23 15.76
C THR A 26 -2.39 -6.25 16.38
N PHE A 27 -2.42 -7.49 15.87
CA PHE A 27 -3.18 -8.59 16.48
C PHE A 27 -2.73 -8.91 17.91
N VAL A 28 -1.40 -8.98 18.13
CA VAL A 28 -0.84 -9.22 19.46
C VAL A 28 -1.24 -8.06 20.37
N LEU A 29 -1.03 -6.83 19.90
CA LEU A 29 -1.40 -5.63 20.64
C LEU A 29 -2.91 -5.61 20.99
N TRP A 30 -3.79 -5.96 20.07
CA TRP A 30 -5.24 -6.02 20.32
C TRP A 30 -5.64 -7.09 21.30
N ARG A 31 -4.96 -8.24 21.26
CA ARG A 31 -5.20 -9.30 22.23
C ARG A 31 -4.84 -8.82 23.64
N GLU A 32 -3.67 -8.19 23.81
CA GLU A 32 -3.25 -7.63 25.10
C GLU A 32 -4.17 -6.51 25.58
N ILE A 33 -4.60 -5.60 24.68
CA ILE A 33 -5.61 -4.57 24.98
C ILE A 33 -6.94 -5.22 25.42
N GLY A 34 -7.35 -6.30 24.74
CA GLY A 34 -8.56 -7.04 25.10
C GLY A 34 -8.48 -7.71 26.47
N TYR A 35 -7.30 -8.17 26.88
CA TYR A 35 -7.09 -8.69 28.23
C TYR A 35 -7.09 -7.58 29.29
N ALA A 36 -6.48 -6.44 29.00
CA ALA A 36 -6.38 -5.33 29.96
C ALA A 36 -7.70 -4.54 30.12
N PHE A 37 -8.43 -4.33 29.02
CA PHE A 37 -9.56 -3.39 28.96
C PHE A 37 -10.89 -4.03 28.56
N GLY A 38 -10.90 -5.34 28.27
CA GLY A 38 -12.09 -6.08 27.90
C GLY A 38 -12.39 -6.14 26.40
N ARG A 39 -13.26 -7.10 26.02
CA ARG A 39 -13.56 -7.42 24.61
C ARG A 39 -14.21 -6.26 23.85
N GLY A 40 -15.05 -5.46 24.52
CA GLY A 40 -15.72 -4.32 23.90
C GLY A 40 -14.75 -3.27 23.35
N ILE A 41 -13.68 -2.97 24.11
CA ILE A 41 -12.65 -2.03 23.66
C ILE A 41 -11.85 -2.62 22.51
N ARG A 42 -11.45 -3.90 22.60
CA ARG A 42 -10.76 -4.61 21.50
C ARG A 42 -11.57 -4.57 20.20
N ASP A 43 -12.85 -4.91 20.26
CA ASP A 43 -13.72 -4.99 19.08
C ASP A 43 -14.06 -3.58 18.55
N GLY A 44 -13.95 -2.55 19.40
CA GLY A 44 -14.06 -1.13 19.06
C GLY A 44 -12.85 -0.51 18.35
N MET A 45 -11.68 -1.15 18.39
CA MET A 45 -10.42 -0.57 17.90
C MET A 45 -10.44 -0.15 16.42
N PRO A 46 -10.99 -0.94 15.47
CA PRO A 46 -11.12 -0.50 14.09
C PRO A 46 -11.87 0.82 13.95
N PHE A 47 -12.94 1.00 14.73
CA PHE A 47 -13.73 2.23 14.72
C PHE A 47 -12.99 3.41 15.34
N ILE A 48 -12.22 3.17 16.40
CA ILE A 48 -11.36 4.20 17.01
C ILE A 48 -10.30 4.67 16.01
N ALA A 49 -9.68 3.75 15.27
CA ALA A 49 -8.70 4.10 14.24
C ALA A 49 -9.33 4.91 13.09
N VAL A 50 -10.52 4.52 12.63
CA VAL A 50 -11.29 5.30 11.64
C VAL A 50 -11.64 6.68 12.19
N ALA A 51 -12.11 6.77 13.44
CA ALA A 51 -12.44 8.04 14.07
C ALA A 51 -11.22 8.96 14.20
N ALA A 52 -10.06 8.41 14.58
CA ALA A 52 -8.80 9.16 14.64
C ALA A 52 -8.37 9.66 13.25
N LEU A 53 -8.52 8.84 12.21
CA LEU A 53 -8.24 9.24 10.83
C LEU A 53 -9.18 10.36 10.38
N VAL A 54 -10.49 10.24 10.63
CA VAL A 54 -11.49 11.27 10.30
C VAL A 54 -11.18 12.57 11.05
N LEU A 55 -10.86 12.50 12.34
CA LEU A 55 -10.47 13.67 13.12
C LEU A 55 -9.21 14.34 12.55
N GLY A 56 -8.19 13.57 12.16
CA GLY A 56 -7.00 14.10 11.49
C GLY A 56 -7.33 14.81 10.17
N VAL A 57 -8.25 14.25 9.37
CA VAL A 57 -8.75 14.88 8.14
C VAL A 57 -9.49 16.18 8.45
N ILE A 58 -10.38 16.20 9.44
CA ILE A 58 -11.13 17.40 9.85
C ILE A 58 -10.16 18.49 10.30
N ILE A 59 -9.17 18.16 11.14
CA ILE A 59 -8.14 19.11 11.59
C ILE A 59 -7.37 19.66 10.39
N TYR A 60 -6.92 18.79 9.47
CA TYR A 60 -6.22 19.22 8.26
C TYR A 60 -7.07 20.18 7.40
N VAL A 61 -8.33 19.83 7.15
CA VAL A 61 -9.28 20.65 6.39
C VAL A 61 -9.51 21.99 7.09
N GLY A 62 -9.73 21.99 8.40
CA GLY A 62 -9.90 23.20 9.20
C GLY A 62 -8.70 24.14 9.14
N VAL A 63 -7.48 23.59 9.24
CA VAL A 63 -6.23 24.35 9.08
C VAL A 63 -6.11 24.95 7.68
N LYS A 64 -6.44 24.18 6.64
CA LYS A 64 -6.39 24.66 5.24
C LYS A 64 -7.45 25.70 4.93
N ALA A 65 -8.66 25.53 5.46
CA ALA A 65 -9.76 26.48 5.35
C ALA A 65 -9.40 27.83 5.99
N ARG A 66 -8.87 27.81 7.22
CA ARG A 66 -8.41 29.03 7.92
C ARG A 66 -7.32 29.78 7.17
N ARG A 67 -6.49 29.07 6.39
CA ARG A 67 -5.44 29.66 5.56
C ARG A 67 -5.94 30.12 4.18
N GLY A 68 -7.21 29.92 3.84
CA GLY A 68 -7.76 30.25 2.51
C GLY A 68 -7.14 29.43 1.36
N THR A 69 -6.53 28.27 1.65
CA THR A 69 -5.82 27.44 0.66
C THR A 69 -6.53 26.11 0.36
N LEU A 70 -7.74 25.95 0.89
CA LEU A 70 -8.51 24.73 0.74
C LEU A 70 -9.16 24.69 -0.66
N SER A 71 -8.88 23.60 -1.38
CA SER A 71 -9.60 23.22 -2.59
C SER A 71 -9.97 21.76 -2.43
N ILE A 72 -11.26 21.45 -2.51
CA ILE A 72 -11.77 20.08 -2.38
C ILE A 72 -12.27 19.63 -3.74
N ALA A 73 -11.68 18.57 -4.26
CA ALA A 73 -12.20 17.90 -5.45
C ALA A 73 -13.21 16.82 -5.04
N TRP A 74 -14.48 17.20 -4.93
CA TRP A 74 -15.58 16.34 -4.46
C TRP A 74 -15.69 14.96 -5.13
N PRO A 75 -15.46 14.79 -6.46
CA PRO A 75 -15.49 13.46 -7.06
C PRO A 75 -14.48 12.48 -6.42
N TRP A 76 -13.33 13.00 -5.97
CA TRP A 76 -12.31 12.19 -5.31
C TRP A 76 -12.64 11.90 -3.83
N ILE A 77 -13.42 12.77 -3.17
CA ILE A 77 -14.02 12.43 -1.87
C ILE A 77 -15.01 11.28 -2.04
N ALA A 78 -15.89 11.35 -3.05
CA ALA A 78 -16.83 10.27 -3.33
C ALA A 78 -16.10 8.96 -3.63
N ALA A 79 -15.05 8.99 -4.47
CA ALA A 79 -14.21 7.82 -4.73
C ALA A 79 -13.55 7.27 -3.45
N ALA A 80 -13.03 8.14 -2.58
CA ALA A 80 -12.42 7.72 -1.31
C ALA A 80 -13.43 6.99 -0.40
N VAL A 81 -14.64 7.53 -0.29
CA VAL A 81 -15.74 6.92 0.49
C VAL A 81 -16.16 5.59 -0.14
N ILE A 82 -16.34 5.52 -1.46
CA ILE A 82 -16.73 4.29 -2.15
C ILE A 82 -15.70 3.19 -1.90
N PHE A 83 -14.41 3.46 -2.11
CA PHE A 83 -13.38 2.44 -1.87
C PHE A 83 -13.29 2.02 -0.40
N ALA A 84 -13.44 2.96 0.54
CA ALA A 84 -13.46 2.63 1.97
C ALA A 84 -14.67 1.74 2.33
N VAL A 85 -15.87 2.08 1.84
CA VAL A 85 -17.09 1.29 2.06
C VAL A 85 -16.97 -0.10 1.43
N VAL A 86 -16.47 -0.20 0.19
CA VAL A 86 -16.24 -1.48 -0.48
C VAL A 86 -15.25 -2.34 0.32
N GLY A 87 -14.13 -1.78 0.79
CA GLY A 87 -13.17 -2.50 1.63
C GLY A 87 -13.76 -2.97 2.96
N LEU A 88 -14.52 -2.12 3.64
CA LEU A 88 -15.20 -2.47 4.90
C LEU A 88 -16.28 -3.53 4.71
N ALA A 89 -17.04 -3.47 3.62
CA ALA A 89 -18.07 -4.44 3.28
C ALA A 89 -17.48 -5.79 2.82
N SER A 90 -16.28 -5.78 2.25
CA SER A 90 -15.61 -6.98 1.75
C SER A 90 -14.79 -7.72 2.81
N THR A 91 -14.68 -7.21 4.04
CA THR A 91 -13.94 -7.89 5.11
C THR A 91 -14.82 -8.92 5.84
N ASP A 92 -14.21 -9.96 6.40
CA ASP A 92 -14.91 -11.07 7.04
C ASP A 92 -15.86 -10.60 8.13
N PRO A 93 -17.15 -10.95 8.07
CA PRO A 93 -18.02 -10.76 9.21
C PRO A 93 -17.59 -11.62 10.41
N ALA A 94 -16.94 -12.78 10.20
CA ALA A 94 -16.44 -13.63 11.28
C ALA A 94 -15.21 -13.04 12.00
N PHE A 95 -14.51 -12.11 11.36
CA PHE A 95 -13.30 -11.47 11.90
C PHE A 95 -13.39 -9.93 11.78
N PRO A 96 -14.28 -9.27 12.55
CA PRO A 96 -14.53 -7.83 12.43
C PRO A 96 -13.28 -6.96 12.65
N ALA A 97 -12.30 -7.45 13.42
CA ALA A 97 -11.03 -6.77 13.66
C ALA A 97 -10.25 -6.51 12.36
N LYS A 98 -10.40 -7.36 11.32
CA LYS A 98 -9.74 -7.17 10.01
C LYS A 98 -10.18 -5.89 9.29
N ARG A 99 -11.27 -5.23 9.72
CA ARG A 99 -11.74 -3.95 9.13
C ARG A 99 -10.72 -2.83 9.31
N ILE A 100 -9.81 -2.95 10.28
CA ILE A 100 -8.69 -2.04 10.51
C ILE A 100 -7.75 -1.91 9.29
N HIS A 101 -7.72 -2.91 8.40
CA HIS A 101 -6.88 -2.86 7.21
C HIS A 101 -7.22 -1.60 6.39
N VAL A 102 -8.50 -1.24 6.26
CA VAL A 102 -8.91 -0.04 5.51
C VAL A 102 -8.22 1.23 6.00
N PRO A 103 -8.35 1.68 7.28
CA PRO A 103 -7.64 2.86 7.75
C PRO A 103 -6.11 2.70 7.75
N GLN A 104 -5.56 1.51 7.99
CA GLN A 104 -4.11 1.25 7.92
C GLN A 104 -3.53 1.54 6.53
N TYR A 105 -4.19 1.06 5.48
CA TYR A 105 -3.75 1.26 4.10
C TYR A 105 -4.08 2.66 3.56
N VAL A 106 -5.11 3.33 4.09
CA VAL A 106 -5.30 4.77 3.87
C VAL A 106 -4.11 5.57 4.41
N ILE A 107 -3.70 5.31 5.66
CA ILE A 107 -2.55 5.98 6.29
C ILE A 107 -1.27 5.68 5.51
N LEU A 108 -1.04 4.42 5.12
CA LEU A 108 0.15 4.04 4.37
C LEU A 108 0.23 4.75 3.01
N ALA A 109 -0.90 4.88 2.31
CA ALA A 109 -0.99 5.64 1.07
C ALA A 109 -0.69 7.13 1.26
N ILE A 110 -1.20 7.74 2.34
CA ILE A 110 -0.90 9.11 2.72
C ILE A 110 0.61 9.28 2.98
N VAL A 111 1.22 8.39 3.77
CA VAL A 111 2.65 8.41 4.11
C VAL A 111 3.50 8.33 2.84
N LEU A 112 3.26 7.34 1.98
CA LEU A 112 4.03 7.20 0.74
C LEU A 112 3.79 8.36 -0.23
N HIS A 113 2.59 8.92 -0.31
CA HIS A 113 2.34 10.13 -1.10
C HIS A 113 3.16 11.33 -0.60
N PHE A 114 3.24 11.51 0.73
CA PHE A 114 4.04 12.59 1.31
C PHE A 114 5.55 12.34 1.24
N SER A 115 6.01 11.16 0.81
CA SER A 115 7.42 10.94 0.48
C SER A 115 7.89 11.77 -0.73
N ILE A 116 6.97 12.12 -1.65
CA ILE A 116 7.24 12.86 -2.90
C ILE A 116 6.84 14.32 -2.73
N ARG A 117 7.61 15.27 -3.28
CA ARG A 117 7.30 16.72 -3.16
C ARG A 117 6.06 17.08 -3.97
N ALA A 118 5.30 18.06 -3.47
CA ALA A 118 4.08 18.53 -4.13
C ALA A 118 4.28 18.92 -5.60
N SER A 119 5.37 19.62 -5.91
CA SER A 119 5.72 20.07 -7.28
C SER A 119 6.08 18.94 -8.25
N GLU A 120 6.33 17.73 -7.74
CA GLU A 120 6.82 16.59 -8.52
C GLU A 120 5.71 15.56 -8.77
N ARG A 121 4.50 15.75 -8.20
CA ARG A 121 3.42 14.78 -8.24
C ARG A 121 2.59 14.90 -9.51
N THR A 122 2.32 13.76 -10.12
CA THR A 122 1.37 13.61 -11.23
C THR A 122 0.29 12.58 -10.90
N ALA A 123 -0.68 12.42 -11.80
CA ALA A 123 -1.59 11.28 -11.73
C ALA A 123 -0.86 9.93 -11.86
N LEU A 124 0.24 9.87 -12.63
CA LEU A 124 1.06 8.66 -12.74
C LEU A 124 1.81 8.36 -11.44
N THR A 125 2.32 9.39 -10.75
CA THR A 125 2.88 9.26 -9.40
C THR A 125 1.87 8.59 -8.45
N LEU A 126 0.61 9.05 -8.47
CA LEU A 126 -0.44 8.48 -7.61
C LEU A 126 -0.73 7.02 -7.95
N LEU A 127 -0.72 6.66 -9.24
CA LEU A 127 -0.89 5.28 -9.70
C LEU A 127 0.21 4.37 -9.13
N PHE A 128 1.48 4.77 -9.27
CA PHE A 128 2.59 3.97 -8.73
C PHE A 128 2.57 3.88 -7.20
N VAL A 129 2.18 4.96 -6.50
CA VAL A 129 2.00 4.91 -5.04
C VAL A 129 0.88 3.94 -4.66
N PHE A 130 -0.27 3.98 -5.35
CA PHE A 130 -1.36 3.02 -5.12
C PHE A 130 -0.86 1.58 -5.21
N PHE A 131 -0.16 1.22 -6.30
CA PHE A 131 0.33 -0.14 -6.49
C PHE A 131 1.45 -0.52 -5.52
N ALA A 132 2.31 0.42 -5.11
CA ALA A 132 3.30 0.16 -4.06
C ALA A 132 2.62 -0.16 -2.72
N VAL A 133 1.58 0.59 -2.35
CA VAL A 133 0.79 0.34 -1.13
C VAL A 133 0.04 -0.98 -1.22
N ALA A 134 -0.56 -1.30 -2.37
CA ALA A 134 -1.25 -2.58 -2.58
C ALA A 134 -0.27 -3.77 -2.51
N ALA A 135 0.94 -3.62 -3.06
CA ALA A 135 2.00 -4.63 -2.93
C ALA A 135 2.49 -4.78 -1.48
N TYR A 136 2.57 -3.70 -0.69
CA TYR A 136 2.74 -3.82 0.76
C TYR A 136 1.59 -4.57 1.42
N GLY A 137 0.36 -4.37 0.93
CA GLY A 137 -0.83 -5.10 1.33
C GLY A 137 -0.69 -6.60 1.19
N VAL A 138 -0.11 -7.07 0.10
CA VAL A 138 0.18 -8.49 -0.09
C VAL A 138 1.30 -8.96 0.84
N HIS A 139 2.36 -8.17 1.07
CA HIS A 139 3.38 -8.52 2.07
C HIS A 139 2.81 -8.73 3.47
N ASP A 140 1.96 -7.81 3.95
CA ASP A 140 1.32 -7.92 5.25
C ASP A 140 0.54 -9.22 5.39
N GLU A 141 -0.29 -9.57 4.40
CA GLU A 141 -1.03 -10.83 4.41
C GLU A 141 -0.10 -12.05 4.49
N PHE A 142 0.94 -12.12 3.67
CA PHE A 142 1.89 -13.23 3.74
C PHE A 142 2.63 -13.29 5.09
N LEU A 143 3.06 -12.14 5.62
CA LEU A 143 3.70 -12.06 6.94
C LEU A 143 2.75 -12.46 8.07
N GLN A 144 1.46 -12.15 7.96
CA GLN A 144 0.44 -12.63 8.89
C GLN A 144 0.25 -14.14 8.76
N GLY A 145 0.25 -14.66 7.53
CA GLY A 145 0.15 -16.09 7.25
C GLY A 145 1.27 -16.93 7.89
N LEU A 146 2.47 -16.36 8.06
CA LEU A 146 3.56 -17.01 8.77
C LEU A 146 3.23 -17.33 10.25
N HIS A 147 2.19 -16.72 10.82
CA HIS A 147 1.75 -17.02 12.17
C HIS A 147 0.82 -18.26 12.17
N PRO A 148 1.09 -19.33 12.96
CA PRO A 148 0.34 -20.60 12.96
C PRO A 148 -1.14 -20.55 13.36
N ARG A 149 -1.71 -19.35 13.56
CA ARG A 149 -3.11 -19.13 13.96
C ARG A 149 -3.80 -18.11 13.06
N ARG A 150 -3.16 -17.71 11.97
CA ARG A 150 -3.65 -16.71 11.04
C ARG A 150 -3.53 -17.26 9.64
N THR A 151 -4.63 -17.16 8.91
CA THR A 151 -4.66 -17.37 7.47
C THR A 151 -4.45 -16.03 6.78
N PHE A 152 -3.74 -16.08 5.65
CA PHE A 152 -3.77 -15.00 4.67
C PHE A 152 -4.81 -15.31 3.61
N GLY A 153 -5.31 -14.30 2.91
CA GLY A 153 -6.31 -14.52 1.87
C GLY A 153 -6.38 -13.41 0.84
N LEU A 154 -6.76 -13.79 -0.39
CA LEU A 154 -6.98 -12.85 -1.49
C LEU A 154 -8.01 -11.77 -1.13
N ARG A 155 -9.01 -12.13 -0.30
CA ARG A 155 -10.00 -11.17 0.18
C ARG A 155 -9.38 -10.07 1.02
N ASP A 156 -8.45 -10.40 1.91
CA ASP A 156 -7.83 -9.42 2.78
C ASP A 156 -6.82 -8.56 1.99
N MET A 157 -6.09 -9.14 1.02
CA MET A 157 -5.28 -8.39 0.06
C MET A 157 -6.13 -7.38 -0.75
N PHE A 158 -7.35 -7.77 -1.14
CA PHE A 158 -8.30 -6.87 -1.80
C PHE A 158 -8.75 -5.73 -0.87
N VAL A 159 -9.05 -6.02 0.40
CA VAL A 159 -9.37 -4.98 1.41
C VAL A 159 -8.20 -3.99 1.56
N ASN A 160 -6.96 -4.48 1.56
CA ASN A 160 -5.75 -3.66 1.62
C ASN A 160 -5.66 -2.73 0.39
N ALA A 161 -5.92 -3.26 -0.80
CA ALA A 161 -5.99 -2.47 -2.03
C ALA A 161 -7.12 -1.43 -2.02
N CYS A 162 -8.30 -1.75 -1.48
CA CYS A 162 -9.38 -0.78 -1.28
C CYS A 162 -8.95 0.35 -0.34
N GLY A 163 -8.28 0.05 0.78
CA GLY A 163 -7.72 1.07 1.67
C GLY A 163 -6.68 1.95 0.97
N ALA A 164 -5.81 1.37 0.14
CA ALA A 164 -4.85 2.11 -0.67
C ALA A 164 -5.55 3.08 -1.64
N ALA A 165 -6.57 2.61 -2.37
CA ALA A 165 -7.36 3.40 -3.31
C ALA A 165 -8.13 4.54 -2.60
N ALA A 166 -8.68 4.25 -1.42
CA ALA A 166 -9.33 5.25 -0.58
C ALA A 166 -8.36 6.34 -0.15
N GLY A 167 -7.15 5.98 0.30
CA GLY A 167 -6.13 6.94 0.71
C GLY A 167 -5.61 7.81 -0.44
N ILE A 168 -5.36 7.23 -1.60
CA ILE A 168 -4.96 7.99 -2.80
C ILE A 168 -6.07 8.94 -3.26
N SER A 169 -7.32 8.49 -3.27
CA SER A 169 -8.47 9.33 -3.60
C SER A 169 -8.63 10.48 -2.61
N LEU A 170 -8.52 10.21 -1.31
CA LEU A 170 -8.61 11.22 -0.26
C LEU A 170 -7.53 12.30 -0.41
N VAL A 171 -6.29 11.87 -0.64
CA VAL A 171 -5.18 12.78 -0.88
C VAL A 171 -5.40 13.61 -2.13
N ARG A 172 -5.84 12.98 -3.24
CA ARG A 172 -6.14 13.68 -4.49
C ARG A 172 -7.25 14.72 -4.31
N ALA A 173 -8.21 14.44 -3.43
CA ALA A 173 -9.31 15.34 -3.12
C ALA A 173 -8.87 16.57 -2.33
N LEU A 174 -7.95 16.40 -1.37
CA LEU A 174 -7.65 17.41 -0.34
C LEU A 174 -6.29 18.11 -0.53
N VAL A 175 -5.41 17.56 -1.36
CA VAL A 175 -4.06 18.07 -1.58
C VAL A 175 -3.92 18.55 -3.02
N PRO A 176 -3.90 19.89 -3.24
CA PRO A 176 -3.63 20.44 -4.56
C PRO A 176 -2.19 20.11 -5.00
N GLY A 177 -1.97 20.02 -6.31
CA GLY A 177 -0.63 19.86 -6.89
C GLY A 177 -0.39 18.58 -7.69
N CYS A 178 -1.34 17.65 -7.75
CA CYS A 178 -1.27 16.57 -8.73
C CYS A 178 -1.65 17.13 -10.11
N ARG A 179 -0.64 17.30 -10.98
CA ARG A 179 -0.83 17.59 -12.39
C ARG A 179 -1.64 16.45 -13.03
N GLY A 180 -2.43 16.77 -14.07
CA GLY A 180 -3.23 15.79 -14.80
C GLY A 180 -2.40 14.64 -15.34
N LEU A 181 -3.05 13.63 -15.91
CA LEU A 181 -2.40 12.50 -16.59
C LEU A 181 -1.80 12.95 -17.94
N LEU A 182 -0.98 14.00 -17.95
CA LEU A 182 -0.09 14.25 -19.08
C LEU A 182 1.03 13.23 -18.96
N LEU A 183 0.84 12.10 -19.62
CA LEU A 183 1.87 11.11 -19.89
C LEU A 183 2.92 11.74 -20.82
N GLU A 184 3.71 12.68 -20.31
CA GLU A 184 4.96 13.11 -20.94
C GLU A 184 6.03 12.02 -20.76
N ILE A 185 5.66 10.76 -21.00
CA ILE A 185 6.57 9.62 -20.97
C ILE A 185 7.30 9.58 -22.31
N GLY A 186 8.23 10.52 -22.52
CA GLY A 186 9.24 10.49 -23.58
C GLY A 186 8.79 9.94 -24.93
N PRO A 187 9.71 9.28 -25.67
CA PRO A 187 9.37 8.57 -26.91
C PRO A 187 8.42 7.39 -26.66
N PRO A 188 7.57 7.00 -27.63
CA PRO A 188 6.62 5.88 -27.50
C PRO A 188 7.23 4.57 -27.00
N ALA A 189 8.48 4.26 -27.38
CA ALA A 189 9.19 3.08 -26.94
C ALA A 189 9.49 3.07 -25.43
N VAL A 190 9.80 4.23 -24.85
CA VAL A 190 10.01 4.37 -23.39
C VAL A 190 8.70 4.10 -22.64
N ARG A 191 7.61 4.66 -23.14
CA ARG A 191 6.26 4.44 -22.58
C ARG A 191 5.87 2.97 -22.62
N LEU A 192 6.05 2.31 -23.76
CA LEU A 192 5.74 0.88 -23.88
C LEU A 192 6.60 0.03 -22.94
N GLY A 193 7.90 0.34 -22.83
CA GLY A 193 8.80 -0.35 -21.90
C GLY A 193 8.41 -0.20 -20.44
N VAL A 194 8.05 1.02 -19.99
CA VAL A 194 7.56 1.25 -18.62
C VAL A 194 6.25 0.51 -18.37
N ILE A 195 5.29 0.57 -19.31
CA ILE A 195 4.00 -0.12 -19.17
C ILE A 195 4.21 -1.64 -19.10
N ALA A 196 5.00 -2.22 -20.00
CA ALA A 196 5.27 -3.66 -20.03
C ALA A 196 5.95 -4.13 -18.73
N ALA A 197 6.98 -3.40 -18.27
CA ALA A 197 7.66 -3.72 -17.02
C ALA A 197 6.75 -3.57 -15.80
N PHE A 198 5.91 -2.55 -15.78
CA PHE A 198 4.91 -2.33 -14.74
C PHE A 198 3.86 -3.45 -14.70
N VAL A 199 3.30 -3.82 -15.85
CA VAL A 199 2.35 -4.93 -15.97
C VAL A 199 2.98 -6.24 -15.52
N LEU A 200 4.24 -6.50 -15.90
CA LEU A 200 4.96 -7.69 -15.45
C LEU A 200 5.18 -7.69 -13.94
N ALA A 201 5.55 -6.56 -13.34
CA ALA A 201 5.75 -6.45 -11.90
C ALA A 201 4.45 -6.70 -11.12
N ILE A 202 3.37 -6.02 -11.47
CA ILE A 202 2.08 -6.14 -10.78
C ILE A 202 1.40 -7.48 -11.07
N GLY A 203 1.44 -7.92 -12.33
CA GLY A 203 0.98 -9.26 -12.70
C GLY A 203 1.74 -10.34 -11.94
N GLY A 204 3.06 -10.16 -11.75
CA GLY A 204 3.87 -11.05 -10.93
C GLY A 204 3.49 -11.06 -9.46
N VAL A 205 3.21 -9.90 -8.84
CA VAL A 205 2.69 -9.82 -7.47
C VAL A 205 1.35 -10.56 -7.34
N PHE A 206 0.47 -10.42 -8.33
CA PHE A 206 -0.80 -11.12 -8.35
C PHE A 206 -0.63 -12.64 -8.52
N LEU A 207 0.23 -13.08 -9.44
CA LEU A 207 0.58 -14.49 -9.61
C LEU A 207 1.18 -15.09 -8.33
N PHE A 208 2.03 -14.32 -7.64
CA PHE A 208 2.56 -14.72 -6.34
C PHE A 208 1.46 -14.89 -5.29
N ALA A 209 0.51 -13.96 -5.20
CA ALA A 209 -0.63 -14.07 -4.29
C ALA A 209 -1.50 -15.32 -4.58
N LEU A 210 -1.73 -15.62 -5.86
CA LEU A 210 -2.42 -16.85 -6.29
C LEU A 210 -1.63 -18.10 -5.93
N ALA A 211 -0.32 -18.11 -6.23
CA ALA A 211 0.56 -19.23 -5.91
C ALA A 211 0.60 -19.47 -4.39
N GLY A 212 0.74 -18.44 -3.56
CA GLY A 212 0.67 -18.57 -2.10
C GLY A 212 -0.63 -19.25 -1.66
N THR A 213 -1.77 -18.82 -2.23
CA THR A 213 -3.06 -19.44 -1.90
C THR A 213 -3.11 -20.92 -2.30
N ALA A 214 -2.58 -21.27 -3.47
CA ALA A 214 -2.57 -22.63 -3.99
C ALA A 214 -1.62 -23.57 -3.24
N TYR A 215 -0.44 -23.07 -2.85
CA TYR A 215 0.60 -23.82 -2.14
C TYR A 215 0.59 -23.53 -0.64
N ARG A 216 -0.55 -23.15 -0.06
CA ARG A 216 -0.64 -22.78 1.37
C ARG A 216 -0.20 -23.92 2.31
N ALA A 217 -0.43 -25.17 1.94
CA ALA A 217 -0.09 -26.33 2.75
C ALA A 217 1.13 -27.10 2.18
N ASP A 218 1.93 -26.44 1.36
CA ASP A 218 3.05 -27.05 0.64
C ASP A 218 4.23 -26.07 0.55
N ILE A 219 5.35 -26.53 0.01
CA ILE A 219 6.53 -25.72 -0.28
C ILE A 219 6.15 -24.68 -1.32
N LEU A 220 6.35 -23.40 -1.00
CA LEU A 220 6.09 -22.32 -1.94
C LEU A 220 7.18 -22.30 -3.02
N PRO A 221 6.87 -22.53 -4.30
CA PRO A 221 7.90 -22.61 -5.33
C PRO A 221 8.56 -21.26 -5.58
N TYR A 222 9.89 -21.23 -5.72
CA TYR A 222 10.64 -20.00 -6.03
C TYR A 222 10.22 -19.34 -7.35
N TRP A 223 9.68 -20.11 -8.30
CA TRP A 223 9.21 -19.54 -9.57
C TRP A 223 8.03 -18.56 -9.38
N SER A 224 7.28 -18.68 -8.28
CA SER A 224 6.12 -17.82 -8.00
C SER A 224 6.47 -16.33 -7.88
N VAL A 225 7.70 -16.00 -7.46
CA VAL A 225 8.17 -14.61 -7.32
C VAL A 225 8.91 -14.09 -8.55
N LEU A 226 9.37 -14.98 -9.44
CA LEU A 226 10.22 -14.58 -10.56
C LEU A 226 9.60 -13.53 -11.48
N PRO A 227 8.29 -13.58 -11.84
CA PRO A 227 7.69 -12.54 -12.67
C PRO A 227 7.68 -11.18 -11.97
N ALA A 228 7.43 -11.13 -10.65
CA ALA A 228 7.45 -9.88 -9.88
C ALA A 228 8.86 -9.28 -9.86
N LEU A 229 9.88 -10.12 -9.63
CA LEU A 229 11.29 -9.70 -9.60
C LEU A 229 11.79 -9.24 -10.98
N ALA A 230 11.48 -10.01 -12.04
CA ALA A 230 11.83 -9.64 -13.41
C ALA A 230 11.17 -8.32 -13.82
N GLY A 231 9.87 -8.16 -13.50
CA GLY A 231 9.13 -6.91 -13.69
C GLY A 231 9.74 -5.75 -12.92
N ALA A 232 10.10 -5.95 -11.65
CA ALA A 232 10.73 -4.92 -10.82
C ALA A 232 12.08 -4.47 -11.37
N LEU A 233 12.94 -5.40 -11.81
CA LEU A 233 14.23 -5.07 -12.41
C LEU A 233 14.05 -4.33 -13.75
N ALA A 234 13.16 -4.82 -14.61
CA ALA A 234 12.83 -4.14 -15.87
C ALA A 234 12.26 -2.73 -15.61
N LEU A 235 11.42 -2.59 -14.57
CA LEU A 235 10.81 -1.32 -14.21
C LEU A 235 11.81 -0.36 -13.57
N ALA A 236 12.82 -0.87 -12.85
CA ALA A 236 13.93 -0.06 -12.35
C ALA A 236 14.70 0.60 -13.51
N VAL A 237 15.01 -0.17 -14.56
CA VAL A 237 15.73 0.34 -15.74
C VAL A 237 14.85 1.28 -16.56
N ALA A 238 13.61 0.88 -16.86
CA ALA A 238 12.68 1.66 -17.68
C ALA A 238 12.23 2.94 -16.95
N GLY A 239 12.03 2.86 -15.65
CA GLY A 239 11.58 3.95 -14.78
C GLY A 239 12.56 5.12 -14.74
N GLU A 240 13.87 4.87 -14.82
CA GLU A 240 14.87 5.96 -14.88
C GLU A 240 14.72 6.85 -16.12
N ARG A 241 14.03 6.38 -17.17
CA ARG A 241 13.77 7.13 -18.40
C ARG A 241 12.53 8.03 -18.31
N LEU A 242 11.78 7.99 -17.20
CA LEU A 242 10.65 8.90 -16.98
C LEU A 242 11.17 10.34 -16.83
N SER A 243 10.51 11.30 -17.47
CA SER A 243 10.89 12.72 -17.46
C SER A 243 10.75 13.36 -16.08
N LEU A 244 9.64 13.06 -15.41
CA LEU A 244 9.28 13.67 -14.13
C LEU A 244 9.88 12.91 -12.94
N ARG A 245 10.51 13.67 -12.05
CA ARG A 245 11.22 13.12 -10.89
C ARG A 245 10.29 12.38 -9.91
N GLY A 246 9.07 12.88 -9.69
CA GLY A 246 8.13 12.23 -8.78
C GLY A 246 7.71 10.85 -9.26
N ASP A 247 7.54 10.67 -10.57
CA ASP A 247 7.22 9.37 -11.15
C ASP A 247 8.39 8.39 -10.98
N ARG A 248 9.65 8.84 -11.18
CA ARG A 248 10.83 8.02 -10.88
C ARG A 248 10.89 7.58 -9.41
N LEU A 249 10.61 8.50 -8.48
CA LEU A 249 10.60 8.18 -7.05
C LEU A 249 9.50 7.18 -6.69
N ALA A 250 8.30 7.32 -7.27
CA ALA A 250 7.20 6.39 -7.06
C ALA A 250 7.47 5.02 -7.68
N VAL A 251 8.11 4.96 -8.85
CA VAL A 251 8.59 3.72 -9.45
C VAL A 251 9.62 3.03 -8.55
N ARG A 252 10.61 3.77 -8.05
CA ARG A 252 11.61 3.20 -7.12
C ARG A 252 10.96 2.63 -5.85
N ALA A 253 9.89 3.27 -5.36
CA ALA A 253 9.09 2.73 -4.26
C ALA A 253 8.49 1.37 -4.60
N LEU A 254 7.78 1.30 -5.73
CA LEU A 254 7.16 0.05 -6.19
C LEU A 254 8.22 -1.04 -6.44
N VAL A 255 9.32 -0.71 -7.11
CA VAL A 255 10.45 -1.63 -7.34
C VAL A 255 11.00 -2.15 -6.03
N PHE A 256 11.26 -1.27 -5.06
CA PHE A 256 11.76 -1.67 -3.75
C PHE A 256 10.83 -2.70 -3.09
N VAL A 257 9.52 -2.43 -3.07
CA VAL A 257 8.53 -3.36 -2.52
C VAL A 257 8.53 -4.68 -3.29
N CYS A 258 8.48 -4.64 -4.62
CA CYS A 258 8.50 -5.86 -5.43
C CYS A 258 9.77 -6.71 -5.25
N LEU A 259 10.93 -6.10 -4.99
CA LEU A 259 12.16 -6.83 -4.71
C LEU A 259 12.13 -7.56 -3.37
N LEU A 260 11.39 -7.07 -2.37
CA LEU A 260 11.24 -7.74 -1.08
C LEU A 260 10.55 -9.11 -1.19
N TYR A 261 9.82 -9.38 -2.28
CA TYR A 261 9.17 -10.69 -2.49
C TYR A 261 10.16 -11.85 -2.59
N ALA A 262 11.42 -11.58 -2.99
CA ALA A 262 12.46 -12.61 -3.06
C ALA A 262 12.68 -13.32 -1.71
N VAL A 263 12.36 -12.65 -0.60
CA VAL A 263 12.55 -13.16 0.75
C VAL A 263 11.48 -14.19 1.13
N HIS A 264 10.28 -14.12 0.54
CA HIS A 264 9.14 -14.93 0.99
C HIS A 264 9.35 -16.44 0.81
N PRO A 265 9.68 -16.97 -0.39
CA PRO A 265 9.92 -18.40 -0.53
C PRO A 265 11.05 -18.90 0.38
N LEU A 266 12.09 -18.08 0.59
CA LEU A 266 13.18 -18.42 1.51
C LEU A 266 12.67 -18.57 2.94
N VAL A 267 11.96 -17.57 3.46
CA VAL A 267 11.45 -17.58 4.85
C VAL A 267 10.45 -18.70 5.05
N ILE A 268 9.49 -18.85 4.12
CA ILE A 268 8.43 -19.87 4.21
C ILE A 268 9.04 -21.28 4.20
N ASN A 269 9.92 -21.57 3.23
CA ASN A 269 10.45 -22.91 3.03
C ASN A 269 11.50 -23.30 4.09
N VAL A 270 12.31 -22.35 4.58
CA VAL A 270 13.38 -22.62 5.55
C VAL A 270 12.87 -22.60 6.99
N ALA A 271 11.96 -21.69 7.32
CA ALA A 271 11.45 -21.59 8.68
C ALA A 271 10.40 -22.66 9.03
N LEU A 272 10.01 -23.52 8.07
CA LEU A 272 8.96 -24.54 8.22
C LEU A 272 7.71 -23.98 8.90
N LEU A 273 7.35 -22.75 8.54
CA LEU A 273 6.20 -22.08 9.12
C LEU A 273 4.97 -22.62 8.40
N ASP A 274 4.25 -23.53 9.06
CA ASP A 274 2.94 -24.01 8.60
C ASP A 274 1.98 -22.81 8.50
N PHE A 275 1.48 -22.55 7.30
CA PHE A 275 0.29 -21.72 7.13
C PHE A 275 -0.92 -22.53 7.59
N ALA A 276 -1.38 -22.28 8.82
CA ALA A 276 -2.65 -22.84 9.32
C ALA A 276 -3.84 -22.23 8.56
#